data_AF-A0A3M1YW02-F1
#
_entry.id   AF-A0A3M1YW02-F1
#
_cell.length_a   1.000
_cell.length_b   1.000
_cell.length_c   1.000
_cell.angle_alpha   90.00
_cell.angle_beta   90.00
_cell.angle_gamma   90.00
#
_symmetry.space_group_name_H-M   'P 1'
#
loop_
_entity.id
_entity.type
_entity.pdbx_description
1 polymer ?
#
loop_
_entity_poly.entity_id
_entity_poly.type
_entity_poly.pdbx_seq_one_letter_code
_entity_poly.pdbx_strand_id
1 'polypeptide(L)'
;TIDWAHLLCGNAREKDIIDLLPHARHIQLRQAARAQLQLPFERGRLNIEKIIGQLYDADYQGHVCVEYLSEHKNWHGAVDVAIIPEVMRMRDAIRDARDARQPVQ
;
A
#
# COMPACT_ATOMS: atom_id res chain seq x y z
N THR A 1 -8.58 2.59 -10.11
CA THR A 1 -7.35 2.41 -9.31
C THR A 1 -7.62 2.88 -7.90
N ILE A 2 -7.10 2.18 -6.90
CA ILE A 2 -7.08 2.60 -5.51
C ILE A 2 -5.62 2.83 -5.11
N ASP A 3 -5.28 4.06 -4.74
CA ASP A 3 -4.02 4.34 -4.05
C ASP A 3 -4.30 4.34 -2.54
N TRP A 4 -3.77 3.34 -1.85
CA TRP A 4 -4.03 3.14 -0.44
C TRP A 4 -3.37 4.23 0.43
N ALA A 5 -2.21 4.73 0.00
CA ALA A 5 -1.49 5.79 0.68
C ALA A 5 -2.25 7.13 0.61
N HIS A 6 -2.83 7.46 -0.55
CA HIS A 6 -3.70 8.63 -0.69
C HIS A 6 -4.92 8.56 0.24
N LEU A 7 -5.60 7.41 0.28
CA LEU A 7 -6.79 7.23 1.11
C LEU A 7 -6.47 7.29 2.61
N LEU A 8 -5.37 6.65 3.06
CA LEU A 8 -4.93 6.76 4.44
C LEU A 8 -4.50 8.19 4.80
N CYS A 9 -3.75 8.85 3.92
CA CYS A 9 -3.32 10.24 4.12
C CYS A 9 -4.52 11.17 4.28
N GLY A 10 -5.58 10.95 3.49
CA GLY A 10 -6.86 11.66 3.56
C GLY A 10 -7.79 11.20 4.69
N ASN A 11 -7.34 10.29 5.57
CA ASN A 11 -8.11 9.78 6.70
C ASN A 11 -9.40 9.03 6.30
N ALA A 12 -9.39 8.36 5.14
CA ALA A 12 -10.45 7.44 4.77
C ALA A 12 -10.50 6.27 5.76
N ARG A 13 -11.71 5.76 6.05
CA ARG A 13 -11.83 4.56 6.89
C ARG A 13 -11.50 3.34 6.05
N GLU A 14 -10.81 2.39 6.66
CA GLU A 14 -10.41 1.15 5.99
C GLU A 14 -11.59 0.39 5.39
N LYS A 15 -12.74 0.36 6.08
CA LYS A 15 -13.98 -0.21 5.55
C LYS A 15 -14.39 0.43 4.22
N ASP A 16 -14.29 1.75 4.11
CA ASP A 16 -14.67 2.46 2.88
C ASP A 16 -13.73 2.10 1.72
N ILE A 17 -12.46 1.83 2.01
CA ILE A 17 -11.48 1.36 1.02
C ILE A 17 -11.84 -0.05 0.54
N ILE A 18 -12.18 -0.94 1.48
CA ILE A 18 -12.58 -2.32 1.18
C ILE A 18 -13.84 -2.36 0.32
N ASP A 19 -14.84 -1.54 0.66
CA ASP A 19 -16.11 -1.44 -0.07
C ASP A 19 -15.90 -0.99 -1.55
N LEU A 20 -14.73 -0.40 -1.89
CA LEU A 20 -14.37 -0.02 -3.26
C LEU A 20 -13.64 -1.12 -4.06
N LEU A 21 -13.11 -2.17 -3.42
CA LEU A 21 -12.32 -3.21 -4.09
C LEU A 21 -13.01 -3.86 -5.30
N PRO A 22 -14.34 -4.15 -5.28
CA PRO A 22 -15.02 -4.73 -6.43
C PRO A 22 -14.96 -3.86 -7.71
N HIS A 23 -14.75 -2.55 -7.55
CA HIS A 23 -14.69 -1.57 -8.62
C HIS A 23 -13.25 -1.22 -9.04
N ALA A 24 -12.25 -1.82 -8.40
CA ALA A 24 -10.85 -1.60 -8.70
C ALA A 24 -10.26 -2.72 -9.57
N ARG A 25 -9.22 -2.35 -10.32
CA ARG A 25 -8.36 -3.27 -11.09
C ARG A 25 -6.87 -3.02 -10.87
N HIS A 26 -6.54 -1.96 -10.14
CA HIS A 26 -5.17 -1.62 -9.78
C HIS A 26 -5.13 -1.05 -8.36
N ILE A 27 -4.24 -1.57 -7.52
CA ILE A 27 -3.91 -1.08 -6.18
C ILE A 27 -2.49 -0.53 -6.20
N GLN A 28 -2.27 0.66 -5.65
CA GLN A 28 -0.94 1.25 -5.48
C GLN A 28 -0.59 1.31 -3.99
N LEU A 29 0.62 0.85 -3.66
CA LEU A 29 1.13 0.77 -2.29
C LEU A 29 2.46 1.51 -2.17
N ARG A 30 2.51 2.36 -1.15
CA ARG A 30 3.71 2.94 -0.52
C ARG A 30 3.41 3.18 0.95
N GLN A 31 4.44 3.26 1.77
CA GLN A 31 4.24 3.58 3.18
C GLN A 31 3.83 5.04 3.36
N ALA A 32 2.82 5.24 4.21
CA ALA A 32 2.17 6.52 4.47
C ALA A 32 1.55 6.53 5.87
N ALA A 33 1.10 7.68 6.32
CA ALA A 33 0.31 7.86 7.53
C ALA A 33 -0.71 8.99 7.33
N ARG A 34 -1.58 9.23 8.31
CA ARG A 34 -2.51 10.36 8.27
C ARG A 34 -1.75 11.67 8.04
N ALA A 35 -2.18 12.45 7.05
CA ALA A 35 -1.54 13.68 6.61
C ALA A 35 -0.07 13.56 6.15
N GLN A 36 0.42 12.34 5.88
CA GLN A 36 1.79 12.08 5.41
C GLN A 36 1.76 11.06 4.28
N LEU A 37 1.77 11.55 3.04
CA LEU A 37 1.51 10.76 1.84
C LEU A 37 2.61 9.75 1.49
N GLN A 38 3.84 9.99 1.94
CA GLN A 38 4.98 9.10 1.72
C GLN A 38 5.91 9.18 2.92
N LEU A 39 6.28 8.01 3.44
CA LEU A 39 7.21 7.84 4.55
C LEU A 39 8.19 6.70 4.25
N PRO A 40 9.38 6.70 4.89
CA PRO A 40 10.23 5.52 4.93
C PRO A 40 9.48 4.31 5.47
N PHE A 41 9.87 3.12 5.04
CA PHE A 41 9.09 1.90 5.24
C PHE A 41 8.75 1.66 6.72
N GLU A 42 9.76 1.77 7.57
CA GLU A 42 9.73 1.61 9.04
C GLU A 42 8.82 2.62 9.77
N ARG A 43 8.54 3.77 9.14
CA ARG A 43 7.81 4.88 9.77
C ARG A 43 6.35 4.94 9.36
N GLY A 44 5.98 4.25 8.27
CA GLY A 44 4.60 4.21 7.79
C GLY A 44 3.64 3.52 8.75
N ARG A 45 2.36 3.57 8.40
CA ARG A 45 1.26 3.01 9.16
C ARG A 45 0.41 2.03 8.36
N LEU A 46 0.77 1.74 7.10
CA LEU A 46 0.12 0.67 6.36
C LEU A 46 0.61 -0.67 6.91
N ASN A 47 -0.34 -1.53 7.28
CA ASN A 47 -0.07 -2.92 7.59
C ASN A 47 -0.23 -3.76 6.31
N ILE A 48 0.90 -4.11 5.69
CA ILE A 48 0.92 -4.77 4.37
C ILE A 48 0.32 -6.17 4.45
N GLU A 49 0.62 -6.94 5.50
CA GLU A 49 0.03 -8.26 5.71
C GLU A 49 -1.50 -8.21 5.77
N LYS A 50 -2.04 -7.26 6.54
CA LYS A 50 -3.49 -7.04 6.65
C LYS A 50 -4.11 -6.65 5.32
N ILE A 51 -3.49 -5.71 4.60
CA ILE A 51 -3.97 -5.23 3.30
C ILE A 51 -4.02 -6.38 2.29
N ILE A 52 -2.94 -7.14 2.16
CA ILE A 52 -2.89 -8.29 1.26
C ILE A 52 -3.94 -9.32 1.66
N GLY A 53 -4.11 -9.60 2.95
CA GLY A 53 -5.18 -10.46 3.45
C GLY A 53 -6.58 -10.00 3.01
N GLN A 54 -6.88 -8.71 3.10
CA GLN A 54 -8.15 -8.15 2.64
C GLN A 54 -8.37 -8.28 1.13
N LEU A 55 -7.30 -8.16 0.33
CA LEU A 55 -7.40 -8.39 -1.12
C LEU A 55 -7.75 -9.84 -1.43
N TYR A 56 -7.18 -10.81 -0.70
CA TYR A 56 -7.57 -12.22 -0.80
C TYR A 56 -9.01 -12.45 -0.36
N ASP A 57 -9.40 -11.92 0.80
CA ASP A 57 -10.74 -12.11 1.35
C ASP A 57 -11.83 -11.49 0.45
N ALA A 58 -11.47 -10.48 -0.35
CA ALA A 58 -12.34 -9.82 -1.33
C ALA A 58 -12.28 -10.45 -2.74
N ASP A 59 -11.58 -11.57 -2.93
CA ASP A 59 -11.33 -12.21 -4.24
C ASP A 59 -10.82 -11.20 -5.29
N TYR A 60 -9.90 -10.32 -4.90
CA TYR A 60 -9.42 -9.26 -5.76
C TYR A 60 -8.51 -9.81 -6.88
N GLN A 61 -9.01 -9.74 -8.11
CA GLN A 61 -8.32 -10.27 -9.32
C GLN A 61 -7.47 -9.24 -10.07
N GLY A 62 -7.25 -8.05 -9.50
CA GLY A 62 -6.47 -6.98 -10.13
C GLY A 62 -4.98 -7.03 -9.80
N HIS A 63 -4.27 -5.96 -10.17
CA HIS A 63 -2.84 -5.84 -9.91
C HIS A 63 -2.54 -5.04 -8.65
N VAL A 64 -1.43 -5.38 -7.98
CA VAL A 64 -0.83 -4.61 -6.88
C VAL A 64 0.52 -4.06 -7.36
N CYS A 65 0.70 -2.75 -7.22
CA CYS A 65 1.87 -2.02 -7.65
C CYS A 65 2.56 -1.33 -6.47
N VAL A 66 3.89 -1.31 -6.52
CA VAL A 66 4.74 -0.53 -5.60
C VAL A 66 5.03 0.81 -6.25
N GLU A 67 4.60 1.91 -5.65
CA GLU A 67 4.69 3.25 -6.26
C GLU A 67 5.30 4.27 -5.29
N TYR A 68 6.46 4.82 -5.62
CA TYR A 68 7.08 5.92 -4.87
C TYR A 68 7.15 7.20 -5.71
N LEU A 69 7.02 8.34 -5.03
CA LEU A 69 7.00 9.66 -5.63
C LEU A 69 8.40 10.30 -5.54
N SER A 70 8.95 10.73 -6.67
CA SER A 70 10.24 11.41 -6.77
C SER A 70 10.14 12.93 -6.97
N GLU A 71 9.03 13.42 -7.54
CA GLU A 71 8.90 14.81 -8.01
C GLU A 71 7.94 15.67 -7.16
N HIS A 72 7.37 15.11 -6.08
CA HIS A 72 6.34 15.76 -5.27
C HIS A 72 6.82 16.11 -3.84
N LYS A 73 7.92 16.84 -3.74
CA LYS A 73 8.52 17.25 -2.45
C LYS A 73 7.50 17.99 -1.59
N ASN A 74 7.33 17.55 -0.33
CA ASN A 74 6.43 18.12 0.67
C ASN A 74 4.93 18.13 0.29
N TRP A 75 4.53 17.48 -0.81
CA TRP A 75 3.11 17.36 -1.15
C TRP A 75 2.42 16.45 -0.13
N HIS A 76 1.44 16.99 0.59
CA HIS A 76 0.74 16.29 1.68
C HIS A 76 1.68 15.61 2.70
N GLY A 77 2.75 16.31 3.10
CA GLY A 77 3.70 15.80 4.08
C GLY A 77 4.54 14.61 3.60
N ALA A 78 4.63 14.40 2.28
CA ALA A 78 5.52 13.43 1.68
C ALA A 78 6.99 13.72 2.03
N VAL A 79 7.69 12.68 2.49
CA VAL A 79 9.11 12.72 2.82
C VAL A 79 9.91 12.12 1.66
N ASP A 80 11.05 12.75 1.35
CA ASP A 80 12.03 12.21 0.40
C ASP A 80 12.64 10.92 0.97
N VAL A 81 12.66 9.88 0.16
CA VAL A 81 13.19 8.57 0.53
C VAL A 81 14.14 8.04 -0.54
N ALA A 82 15.04 7.13 -0.16
CA ALA A 82 15.83 6.39 -1.13
C ALA A 82 14.92 5.37 -1.84
N ILE A 83 14.43 5.73 -3.04
CA ILE A 83 13.37 4.99 -3.74
C ILE A 83 13.68 3.50 -3.92
N ILE A 84 14.88 3.15 -4.37
CA ILE A 84 15.22 1.75 -4.67
C ILE A 84 15.12 0.85 -3.43
N PRO A 85 15.78 1.17 -2.29
CA PRO A 85 15.58 0.41 -1.04
C PRO A 85 14.11 0.30 -0.60
N GLU A 86 13.35 1.39 -0.73
CA GLU A 86 11.95 1.45 -0.29
C GLU A 86 11.02 0.61 -1.17
N VAL A 87 11.28 0.56 -2.48
CA VAL A 87 10.62 -0.35 -3.42
C VAL A 87 10.91 -1.80 -3.05
N MET A 88 12.17 -2.14 -2.75
CA MET A 88 12.55 -3.50 -2.37
C MET A 88 11.84 -3.94 -1.09
N ARG A 89 11.85 -3.11 -0.04
CA ARG A 89 11.16 -3.40 1.23
C ARG A 89 9.67 -3.62 1.04
N MET A 90 8.99 -2.76 0.28
CA MET A 90 7.56 -2.92 0.00
C MET A 90 7.27 -4.17 -0.81
N ARG A 91 8.07 -4.45 -1.86
CA ARG A 91 7.95 -5.66 -2.66
C ARG A 91 8.10 -6.91 -1.80
N ASP A 92 9.09 -6.94 -0.91
CA ASP A 92 9.37 -8.10 -0.06
C ASP A 92 8.24 -8.31 0.94
N ALA A 93 7.76 -7.25 1.61
CA ALA A 93 6.60 -7.34 2.50
C ALA A 93 5.31 -7.83 1.81
N ILE A 94 5.07 -7.43 0.55
CA ILE A 94 3.95 -7.93 -0.25
C ILE A 94 4.11 -9.42 -0.56
N ARG A 95 5.33 -9.85 -0.93
CA ARG A 95 5.62 -11.25 -1.25
C ARG A 95 5.51 -12.14 -0.02
N ASP A 96 6.07 -11.72 1.10
CA ASP A 96 6.00 -12.45 2.36
C ASP A 96 4.54 -12.63 2.81
N ALA A 97 3.72 -11.57 2.73
CA ALA A 97 2.30 -11.63 3.05
C ALA A 97 1.51 -12.55 2.10
N ARG A 98 1.84 -12.56 0.81
CA ARG A 98 1.26 -13.47 -0.18
C ARG A 98 1.64 -14.92 0.11
N ASP A 99 2.92 -15.18 0.36
CA ASP A 99 3.47 -16.53 0.50
C ASP A 99 3.00 -17.18 1.81
N ALA A 100 2.85 -16.40 2.88
CA ALA A 100 2.27 -16.86 4.15
C ALA A 100 0.80 -17.34 4.02
N ARG A 101 0.09 -16.95 2.95
CA ARG A 101 -1.30 -17.34 2.67
C ARG A 101 -1.41 -18.50 1.67
N GLN A 102 -0.34 -18.83 0.95
CA GLN A 102 -0.35 -20.00 0.07
C GLN A 102 -0.18 -21.28 0.91
N PRO A 103 -0.99 -22.33 0.70
CA PRO A 103 -0.71 -23.61 1.33
C PRO A 103 0.67 -24.11 0.87
N VAL A 104 1.48 -24.59 1.81
CA VAL A 104 2.73 -25.28 1.52
C VAL A 104 2.39 -26.46 0.59
N GLN A 105 2.92 -26.43 -0.63
CA GLN A 105 2.83 -27.54 -1.59
C GLN A 105 3.69 -28.72 -1.13
#